data_AF-E3BK00-F1
#
_entry.id   AF-E3BK00-F1
#
_cell.length_a   1.000
_cell.length_b   1.000
_cell.length_c   1.000
_cell.angle_alpha   90.00
_cell.angle_beta   90.00
_cell.angle_gamma   90.00
#
_symmetry.space_group_name_H-M   'P 1'
#
loop_
_entity.id
_entity.type
_entity.pdbx_description
1 polymer ?
#
loop_
_entity_poly.entity_id
_entity_poly.type
_entity_poly.pdbx_seq_one_letter_code
_entity_poly.pdbx_strand_id
1 'polypeptide(L)'
;MRALIFIVLLLLSGCAQVPTQSIELSTTVGRDIAKMHQAHLQTIELLYSRMRSDVNTFIDDTYLPYAIKEVLDKDRLRQTRHQTSFIDIISTGLAPNATPKKQKEAMGAMQIVVTNVTRSVERQRKLLIDSLDQQQKALLASINRSYLAIHQANAIVTGHLSSIAQVHDAQNELLSEIGMETDIDEYIATKLTQASNDIAQLTQKTQNKIEVMSGIENVRKQLQNAIDKLKVKS
;
A
#
# COMPACT_ATOMS: atom_id res chain seq x y z
N MET A 1 17.07 36.08 46.79
CA MET A 1 15.67 35.91 46.32
C MET A 1 15.33 36.76 45.10
N ARG A 2 15.64 38.08 45.06
CA ARG A 2 15.36 38.93 43.88
C ARG A 2 16.01 38.48 42.56
N ALA A 3 17.24 37.98 42.59
CA ALA A 3 17.92 37.45 41.39
C ALA A 3 17.29 36.13 40.87
N LEU A 4 16.74 35.30 41.76
CA LEU A 4 16.09 34.04 41.41
C LEU A 4 14.73 34.28 40.75
N ILE A 5 14.00 35.31 41.16
CA ILE A 5 12.74 35.75 40.54
C ILE A 5 12.98 36.30 39.12
N PHE A 6 14.06 37.06 38.91
CA PHE A 6 14.43 37.57 37.59
C PHE A 6 14.81 36.45 36.60
N ILE A 7 15.48 35.40 37.06
CA ILE A 7 15.85 34.24 36.23
C ILE A 7 14.61 33.41 35.87
N VAL A 8 13.64 33.28 36.78
CA VAL A 8 12.37 32.59 36.50
C VAL A 8 11.50 33.39 35.50
N LEU A 9 11.47 34.72 35.59
CA LEU A 9 10.77 35.56 34.59
C LEU A 9 11.41 35.49 33.20
N LEU A 10 12.75 35.41 33.12
CA LEU A 10 13.48 35.27 31.85
C LEU A 10 13.31 33.90 31.17
N LEU A 11 12.95 32.87 31.93
CA LEU A 11 12.66 31.53 31.41
C LEU A 11 11.22 31.39 30.89
N LEU A 12 10.31 32.31 31.24
CA LEU A 12 8.90 32.31 30.81
C LEU A 12 8.67 33.05 29.49
N SER A 13 9.57 33.95 29.06
CA SER A 13 9.49 34.63 27.76
C SER A 13 9.92 33.76 26.57
N GLY A 14 10.16 32.46 26.78
CA GLY A 14 10.65 31.51 25.77
C GLY A 14 9.57 30.71 25.04
N CYS A 15 8.28 30.88 25.38
CA CYS A 15 7.18 30.25 24.65
C CYS A 15 7.00 30.92 23.29
N ALA A 16 7.82 30.49 22.34
CA ALA A 16 7.92 31.02 20.99
C ALA A 16 6.54 31.06 20.32
N GLN A 17 6.12 32.28 20.00
CA GLN A 17 5.06 32.63 19.07
C GLN A 17 5.06 31.66 17.88
N VAL A 18 3.97 30.89 17.70
CA VAL A 18 3.85 29.96 16.57
C VAL A 18 3.76 30.78 15.29
N PRO A 19 4.79 30.79 14.43
CA PRO A 19 4.82 31.67 13.28
C PRO A 19 3.86 31.16 12.20
N THR A 20 3.22 32.05 11.44
CA THR A 20 2.35 31.70 10.28
C THR A 20 3.09 30.83 9.24
N GLN A 21 4.41 30.97 9.18
CA GLN A 21 5.34 30.13 8.42
C GLN A 21 5.21 28.64 8.76
N SER A 22 4.84 28.28 9.99
CA SER A 22 4.63 26.88 10.41
C SER A 22 3.38 26.28 9.77
N ILE A 23 2.32 27.08 9.58
CA ILE A 23 1.11 26.66 8.86
C ILE A 23 1.44 26.43 7.39
N GLU A 24 2.12 27.38 6.76
CA GLU A 24 2.53 27.27 5.35
C GLU A 24 3.43 26.04 5.12
N LEU A 25 4.39 25.80 6.01
CA LEU A 25 5.23 24.61 5.97
C LEU A 25 4.39 23.31 6.09
N SER A 26 3.47 23.25 7.06
CA SER A 26 2.59 22.09 7.26
C SER A 26 1.67 21.84 6.05
N THR A 27 1.16 22.89 5.41
CA THR A 27 0.39 22.76 4.17
C THR A 27 1.24 22.25 3.00
N THR A 28 2.50 22.70 2.91
CA THR A 28 3.45 22.26 1.90
C THR A 28 3.81 20.78 2.09
N VAL A 29 4.06 20.36 3.32
CA VAL A 29 4.26 18.94 3.68
C VAL A 29 3.06 18.09 3.25
N GLY A 30 1.83 18.55 3.50
CA GLY A 30 0.62 17.88 3.03
C GLY A 30 0.58 17.67 1.51
N ARG A 31 0.97 18.70 0.74
CA ARG A 31 1.05 18.62 -0.73
C ARG A 31 2.13 17.64 -1.20
N ASP A 32 3.28 17.63 -0.54
CA ASP A 32 4.37 16.73 -0.91
C ASP A 32 4.10 15.27 -0.51
N ILE A 33 3.39 15.03 0.60
CA ILE A 33 2.85 13.71 0.95
C ILE A 33 1.95 13.19 -0.18
N ALA A 34 1.08 14.02 -0.75
CA ALA A 34 0.19 13.63 -1.85
C ALA A 34 0.98 13.28 -3.13
N LYS A 35 2.02 14.05 -3.47
CA LYS A 35 2.91 13.73 -4.60
C LYS A 35 3.66 12.42 -4.37
N MET A 36 4.18 12.20 -3.17
CA MET A 36 4.91 10.98 -2.79
C MET A 36 3.99 9.76 -2.87
N HIS A 37 2.73 9.90 -2.44
CA HIS A 37 1.70 8.87 -2.58
C HIS A 37 1.53 8.46 -4.04
N GLN A 38 1.31 9.44 -4.93
CA GLN A 38 1.16 9.19 -6.36
C GLN A 38 2.41 8.51 -6.96
N ALA A 39 3.61 8.99 -6.63
CA ALA A 39 4.87 8.41 -7.11
C ALA A 39 5.03 6.94 -6.67
N HIS A 40 4.67 6.61 -5.42
CA HIS A 40 4.71 5.24 -4.93
C HIS A 40 3.69 4.35 -5.64
N LEU A 41 2.46 4.84 -5.89
CA LEU A 41 1.46 4.08 -6.65
C LEU A 41 1.97 3.76 -8.07
N GLN A 42 2.56 4.74 -8.75
CA GLN A 42 3.13 4.56 -10.09
C GLN A 42 4.31 3.57 -10.08
N THR A 43 5.18 3.66 -9.07
CA THR A 43 6.31 2.74 -8.91
C THR A 43 5.86 1.30 -8.72
N ILE A 44 4.81 1.08 -7.90
CA ILE A 44 4.22 -0.24 -7.68
C ILE A 44 3.65 -0.78 -8.98
N GLU A 45 2.92 0.04 -9.75
CA GLU A 45 2.38 -0.38 -11.04
C GLU A 45 3.48 -0.81 -12.02
N LEU A 46 4.55 0.00 -12.13
CA LEU A 46 5.68 -0.31 -13.00
C LEU A 46 6.41 -1.59 -12.58
N LEU A 47 6.66 -1.75 -11.27
CA LEU A 47 7.31 -2.93 -10.71
C LEU A 47 6.52 -4.20 -11.04
N TYR A 48 5.22 -4.22 -10.75
CA TYR A 48 4.41 -5.42 -10.99
C TYR A 48 4.18 -5.69 -12.48
N SER A 49 4.10 -4.65 -13.32
CA SER A 49 4.12 -4.82 -14.78
C SER A 49 5.40 -5.52 -15.24
N ARG A 50 6.56 -5.08 -14.74
CA ARG A 50 7.86 -5.72 -15.04
C ARG A 50 7.90 -7.16 -14.56
N MET A 51 7.48 -7.44 -13.33
CA MET A 51 7.45 -8.80 -12.79
C MET A 51 6.53 -9.73 -13.60
N ARG A 52 5.37 -9.26 -14.09
CA ARG A 52 4.52 -10.06 -14.99
C ARG A 52 5.21 -10.35 -16.32
N SER A 53 5.95 -9.38 -16.86
CA SER A 53 6.78 -9.60 -18.05
C SER A 53 7.85 -10.66 -17.80
N ASP A 54 8.56 -10.58 -16.67
CA ASP A 54 9.61 -11.53 -16.31
C ASP A 54 9.02 -12.95 -16.08
N VAL A 55 7.81 -13.06 -15.51
CA VAL A 55 7.08 -14.34 -15.43
C VAL A 55 6.80 -14.89 -16.82
N ASN A 56 6.34 -14.06 -17.77
CA ASN A 56 6.09 -14.53 -19.13
C ASN A 56 7.36 -15.03 -19.81
N THR A 57 8.47 -14.28 -19.70
CA THR A 57 9.79 -14.71 -20.19
C THR A 57 10.23 -16.02 -19.55
N PHE A 58 10.11 -16.16 -18.23
CA PHE A 58 10.41 -17.42 -17.55
C PHE A 58 9.55 -18.59 -18.06
N ILE A 59 8.25 -18.36 -18.25
CA ILE A 59 7.35 -19.40 -18.73
C ILE A 59 7.76 -19.85 -20.13
N ASP A 60 8.05 -18.92 -21.03
CA ASP A 60 8.30 -19.21 -22.44
C ASP A 60 9.70 -19.79 -22.65
N ASP A 61 10.72 -19.21 -22.02
CA ASP A 61 12.13 -19.57 -22.27
C ASP A 61 12.64 -20.70 -21.35
N THR A 62 12.00 -20.91 -20.20
CA THR A 62 12.46 -21.89 -19.19
C THR A 62 11.42 -22.97 -18.91
N TYR A 63 10.19 -22.60 -18.55
CA TYR A 63 9.19 -23.56 -18.10
C TYR A 63 8.61 -24.39 -19.25
N LEU A 64 8.37 -23.81 -20.43
CA LEU A 64 7.86 -24.52 -21.59
C LEU A 64 8.81 -25.65 -22.04
N PRO A 65 10.13 -25.43 -22.21
CA PRO A 65 11.09 -26.51 -22.46
C PRO A 65 11.06 -27.61 -21.39
N TYR A 66 10.98 -27.22 -20.11
CA TYR A 66 10.84 -28.17 -19.01
C TYR A 66 9.55 -28.99 -19.11
N ALA A 67 8.41 -28.36 -19.39
CA ALA A 67 7.11 -29.01 -19.49
C ALA A 67 7.06 -30.01 -20.67
N ILE A 68 7.68 -29.66 -21.80
CA ILE A 68 7.86 -30.58 -22.93
C ILE A 68 8.66 -31.81 -22.47
N LYS A 69 9.82 -31.59 -21.84
CA LYS A 69 10.68 -32.67 -21.34
C LYS A 69 9.92 -33.56 -20.35
N GLU A 70 9.16 -32.97 -19.43
CA GLU A 70 8.38 -33.71 -18.43
C GLU A 70 7.33 -34.62 -19.08
N VAL A 71 6.62 -34.13 -20.10
CA VAL A 71 5.63 -34.93 -20.84
C VAL A 71 6.31 -36.09 -21.58
N LEU A 72 7.46 -35.85 -22.21
CA LEU A 72 8.22 -36.88 -22.92
C LEU A 72 8.81 -37.93 -21.97
N ASP A 73 9.36 -37.51 -20.83
CA ASP A 73 9.89 -38.43 -19.82
C ASP A 73 8.78 -39.31 -19.23
N LYS A 74 7.59 -38.75 -18.96
CA LYS A 74 6.41 -39.52 -18.55
C LYS A 74 5.98 -40.52 -19.62
N ASP A 75 5.98 -40.13 -20.89
CA ASP A 75 5.61 -41.05 -21.97
C ASP A 75 6.63 -42.18 -22.16
N ARG A 76 7.93 -41.87 -22.01
CA ARG A 76 8.99 -42.89 -22.03
C ARG A 76 8.84 -43.91 -20.90
N LEU A 77 8.41 -43.49 -19.72
CA LEU A 77 8.07 -44.43 -18.64
C LEU A 77 6.90 -45.36 -19.02
N ARG A 78 5.89 -44.86 -19.75
CA ARG A 78 4.77 -45.70 -20.26
C ARG A 78 5.30 -46.74 -21.25
N GLN A 79 6.18 -46.33 -22.15
CA GLN A 79 6.84 -47.21 -23.10
C GLN A 79 7.60 -48.36 -22.41
N THR A 80 8.43 -48.05 -21.39
CA THR A 80 9.18 -49.08 -20.63
C THR A 80 8.28 -50.05 -19.88
N ARG A 81 7.02 -49.68 -19.63
CA ARG A 81 6.01 -50.52 -18.98
C ARG A 81 5.11 -51.25 -19.99
N HIS A 82 5.48 -51.25 -21.27
CA HIS A 82 4.68 -51.80 -22.37
C HIS A 82 3.25 -51.23 -22.45
N GLN A 83 3.07 -49.99 -21.97
CA GLN A 83 1.82 -49.24 -22.12
C GLN A 83 1.85 -48.44 -23.41
N THR A 84 0.67 -48.03 -23.88
CA THR A 84 0.53 -47.15 -25.05
C THR A 84 1.37 -45.88 -24.89
N SER A 85 2.40 -45.70 -25.72
CA SER A 85 3.26 -44.52 -25.77
C SER A 85 2.83 -43.61 -26.92
N PHE A 86 2.71 -42.31 -26.63
CA PHE A 86 2.46 -41.30 -27.65
C PHE A 86 3.65 -41.17 -28.62
N ILE A 87 4.88 -41.29 -28.13
CA ILE A 87 6.10 -41.27 -28.96
C ILE A 87 6.08 -42.43 -29.97
N ASP A 88 5.71 -43.64 -29.53
CA ASP A 88 5.62 -44.81 -30.43
C ASP A 88 4.54 -44.64 -31.50
N ILE A 89 3.36 -44.13 -31.11
CA ILE A 89 2.25 -43.84 -32.03
C ILE A 89 2.70 -42.80 -33.07
N ILE A 90 3.36 -41.73 -32.62
CA ILE A 90 3.85 -40.65 -33.48
C ILE A 90 4.91 -41.18 -34.45
N SER A 91 5.93 -41.88 -33.94
CA SER A 91 7.00 -42.43 -34.76
C SER A 91 6.46 -43.39 -35.83
N THR A 92 5.53 -44.27 -35.45
CA THR A 92 4.89 -45.22 -36.36
C THR A 92 4.03 -44.54 -37.42
N GLY A 93 3.30 -43.48 -37.07
CA GLY A 93 2.45 -42.76 -38.01
C GLY A 93 3.18 -41.78 -38.92
N LEU A 94 4.42 -41.41 -38.59
CA LEU A 94 5.30 -40.58 -39.43
C LEU A 94 6.25 -41.39 -40.34
N ALA A 95 6.22 -42.72 -40.27
CA ALA A 95 7.06 -43.56 -41.12
C ALA A 95 6.69 -43.42 -42.61
N PRO A 96 7.65 -43.56 -43.56
CA PRO A 96 7.41 -43.36 -44.99
C PRO A 96 6.29 -44.21 -45.61
N ASN A 97 6.01 -45.37 -45.01
CA ASN A 97 4.99 -46.33 -45.45
C ASN A 97 3.80 -46.42 -44.47
N ALA A 98 3.60 -45.41 -43.61
CA ALA A 98 2.48 -45.39 -42.68
C ALA A 98 1.14 -45.35 -43.43
N THR A 99 0.18 -46.17 -42.98
CA THR A 99 -1.17 -46.16 -43.54
C THR A 99 -1.92 -44.88 -43.13
N PRO A 100 -2.96 -44.45 -43.87
CA PRO A 100 -3.76 -43.28 -43.49
C PRO A 100 -4.34 -43.37 -42.06
N LYS A 101 -4.67 -44.58 -41.60
CA LYS A 101 -5.10 -44.82 -40.22
C LYS A 101 -4.01 -44.47 -39.20
N LYS A 102 -2.78 -44.97 -39.41
CA LYS A 102 -1.63 -44.70 -38.53
C LYS A 102 -1.25 -43.21 -38.52
N GLN A 103 -1.33 -42.54 -39.67
CA GLN A 103 -1.11 -41.09 -39.76
C GLN A 103 -2.14 -40.32 -38.91
N LYS A 104 -3.43 -40.69 -38.97
CA LYS A 104 -4.48 -40.07 -38.16
C LYS A 104 -4.27 -40.30 -36.65
N GLU A 105 -3.83 -41.50 -36.27
CA GLU A 105 -3.49 -41.82 -34.87
C GLU A 105 -2.31 -40.98 -34.37
N ALA A 106 -1.27 -40.78 -35.19
CA ALA A 106 -0.16 -39.89 -34.87
C ALA A 106 -0.60 -38.44 -34.69
N MET A 107 -1.47 -37.91 -35.56
CA MET A 107 -2.02 -36.56 -35.40
C MET A 107 -2.78 -36.42 -34.07
N GLY A 108 -3.59 -37.43 -33.71
CA GLY A 108 -4.29 -37.45 -32.42
C GLY A 108 -3.34 -37.47 -31.22
N ALA A 109 -2.28 -38.29 -31.30
CA ALA A 109 -1.24 -38.32 -30.26
C ALA A 109 -0.49 -36.98 -30.13
N MET A 110 -0.13 -36.35 -31.25
CA MET A 110 0.48 -35.01 -31.24
C MET A 110 -0.44 -33.98 -30.60
N GLN A 111 -1.74 -33.99 -30.94
CA GLN A 111 -2.71 -33.09 -30.35
C GLN A 111 -2.81 -33.26 -28.83
N ILE A 112 -2.79 -34.51 -28.33
CA ILE A 112 -2.79 -34.79 -26.90
C ILE A 112 -1.52 -34.25 -26.23
N VAL A 113 -0.34 -34.48 -26.83
CA VAL A 113 0.94 -33.99 -26.29
C VAL A 113 0.94 -32.47 -26.21
N VAL A 114 0.61 -31.78 -27.30
CA VAL A 114 0.52 -30.31 -27.33
C VAL A 114 -0.48 -29.82 -26.29
N THR A 115 -1.67 -30.41 -26.22
CA THR A 115 -2.70 -30.03 -25.25
C THR A 115 -2.21 -30.17 -23.80
N ASN A 116 -1.50 -31.24 -23.49
CA ASN A 116 -0.98 -31.47 -22.13
C ASN A 116 0.13 -30.49 -21.76
N VAL A 117 1.05 -30.21 -22.69
CA VAL A 117 2.09 -29.20 -22.49
C VAL A 117 1.46 -27.81 -22.29
N THR A 118 0.57 -27.38 -23.19
CA THR A 118 -0.11 -26.09 -23.09
C THR A 118 -0.88 -25.97 -21.78
N ARG A 119 -1.62 -27.01 -21.34
CA ARG A 119 -2.33 -26.98 -20.05
C ARG A 119 -1.39 -26.86 -18.85
N SER A 120 -0.21 -27.47 -18.90
CA SER A 120 0.79 -27.33 -17.84
C SER A 120 1.34 -25.90 -17.79
N VAL A 121 1.72 -25.39 -18.95
CA VAL A 121 2.27 -24.03 -19.14
C VAL A 121 1.27 -22.96 -18.66
N GLU A 122 0.03 -23.02 -19.12
CA GLU A 122 -0.99 -22.03 -18.77
C GLU A 122 -1.40 -22.11 -17.30
N ARG A 123 -1.40 -23.32 -16.70
CA ARG A 123 -1.63 -23.46 -15.26
C ARG A 123 -0.53 -22.79 -14.46
N GLN A 124 0.73 -23.00 -14.84
CA GLN A 124 1.87 -22.41 -14.13
C GLN A 124 1.89 -20.88 -14.31
N ARG A 125 1.64 -20.38 -15.54
CA ARG A 125 1.52 -18.95 -15.82
C ARG A 125 0.44 -18.32 -14.93
N LYS A 126 -0.75 -18.93 -14.91
CA LYS A 126 -1.85 -18.46 -14.07
C LYS A 126 -1.49 -18.42 -12.59
N LEU A 127 -0.88 -19.49 -12.06
CA LEU A 127 -0.50 -19.55 -10.65
C LEU A 127 0.44 -18.40 -10.25
N LEU A 128 1.46 -18.14 -11.07
CA LEU A 128 2.44 -17.08 -10.79
C LEU A 128 1.82 -15.69 -10.93
N ILE A 129 1.06 -15.44 -12.00
CA ILE A 129 0.41 -14.14 -12.23
C ILE A 129 -0.65 -13.85 -11.15
N ASP A 130 -1.50 -14.81 -10.82
CA ASP A 130 -2.51 -14.64 -9.76
C ASP A 130 -1.84 -14.30 -8.41
N SER A 131 -0.69 -14.90 -8.11
CA SER A 131 0.09 -14.58 -6.91
C SER A 131 0.62 -13.15 -6.94
N LEU A 132 1.15 -12.68 -8.08
CA LEU A 132 1.61 -11.31 -8.23
C LEU A 132 0.45 -10.31 -8.07
N ASP A 133 -0.71 -10.60 -8.65
CA ASP A 133 -1.90 -9.73 -8.55
C ASP A 133 -2.37 -9.59 -7.09
N GLN A 134 -2.36 -10.69 -6.33
CA GLN A 134 -2.68 -10.67 -4.91
C GLN A 134 -1.68 -9.83 -4.10
N GLN A 135 -0.38 -10.02 -4.36
CA GLN A 135 0.68 -9.25 -3.70
C GLN A 135 0.58 -7.74 -4.03
N GLN A 136 0.34 -7.39 -5.30
CA GLN A 136 0.15 -6.00 -5.73
C GLN A 136 -1.04 -5.37 -5.00
N LYS A 137 -2.19 -6.05 -4.98
CA LYS A 137 -3.40 -5.57 -4.31
C LYS A 137 -3.17 -5.35 -2.82
N ALA A 138 -2.49 -6.28 -2.15
CA ALA A 138 -2.16 -6.16 -0.72
C ALA A 138 -1.23 -4.96 -0.45
N LEU A 139 -0.21 -4.78 -1.29
CA LEU A 139 0.74 -3.67 -1.16
C LEU A 139 0.06 -2.32 -1.41
N LEU A 140 -0.73 -2.20 -2.47
CA LEU A 140 -1.51 -0.98 -2.78
C LEU A 140 -2.46 -0.62 -1.63
N ALA A 141 -3.16 -1.61 -1.07
CA ALA A 141 -4.04 -1.39 0.08
C ALA A 141 -3.26 -0.90 1.31
N SER A 142 -2.08 -1.48 1.58
CA SER A 142 -1.22 -1.07 2.69
C SER A 142 -0.70 0.36 2.54
N ILE A 143 -0.22 0.70 1.34
CA ILE A 143 0.31 2.03 1.00
C ILE A 143 -0.81 3.08 1.08
N ASN A 144 -1.97 2.82 0.50
CA ASN A 144 -3.12 3.73 0.57
C ASN A 144 -3.54 4.01 2.01
N ARG A 145 -3.61 2.99 2.87
CA ARG A 145 -3.92 3.18 4.30
C ARG A 145 -2.88 4.03 5.01
N SER A 146 -1.59 3.78 4.75
CA SER A 146 -0.49 4.51 5.37
C SER A 146 -0.52 5.99 4.99
N TYR A 147 -0.70 6.29 3.70
CA TYR A 147 -0.80 7.67 3.23
C TYR A 147 -2.04 8.40 3.73
N LEU A 148 -3.18 7.70 3.83
CA LEU A 148 -4.38 8.27 4.44
C LEU A 148 -4.13 8.67 5.90
N ALA A 149 -3.48 7.81 6.68
CA ALA A 149 -3.16 8.10 8.08
C ALA A 149 -2.18 9.29 8.20
N ILE A 150 -1.13 9.33 7.38
CA ILE A 150 -0.15 10.43 7.36
C ILE A 150 -0.82 11.75 6.95
N HIS A 151 -1.67 11.74 5.92
CA HIS A 151 -2.40 12.93 5.47
C HIS A 151 -3.36 13.44 6.55
N GLN A 152 -4.07 12.53 7.24
CA GLN A 152 -4.94 12.89 8.36
C GLN A 152 -4.15 13.50 9.52
N ALA A 153 -3.00 12.91 9.90
CA ALA A 153 -2.13 13.45 10.92
C ALA A 153 -1.63 14.86 10.55
N ASN A 154 -1.20 15.06 9.29
CA ASN A 154 -0.78 16.38 8.81
C ASN A 154 -1.92 17.41 8.82
N ALA A 155 -3.15 16.99 8.47
CA ALA A 155 -4.32 17.87 8.53
C ALA A 155 -4.66 18.29 9.97
N ILE A 156 -4.56 17.37 10.93
CA ILE A 156 -4.73 17.65 12.36
C ILE A 156 -3.68 18.68 12.83
N VAL A 157 -2.40 18.45 12.53
CA VAL A 157 -1.31 19.39 12.86
C VAL A 157 -1.56 20.77 12.23
N THR A 158 -1.91 20.81 10.94
CA THR A 158 -2.20 22.06 10.24
C THR A 158 -3.38 22.81 10.88
N GLY A 159 -4.45 22.10 11.25
CA GLY A 159 -5.60 22.67 11.93
C GLY A 159 -5.26 23.24 13.30
N HIS A 160 -4.42 22.54 14.09
CA HIS A 160 -3.94 23.05 15.37
C HIS A 160 -3.07 24.30 15.21
N LEU A 161 -2.12 24.29 14.28
CA LEU A 161 -1.29 25.47 14.01
C LEU A 161 -2.15 26.67 13.59
N SER A 162 -3.17 26.44 12.75
CA SER A 162 -4.11 27.49 12.34
C SER A 162 -4.94 28.02 13.50
N SER A 163 -5.43 27.15 14.38
CA SER A 163 -6.18 27.56 15.58
C SER A 163 -5.32 28.38 16.55
N ILE A 164 -4.05 28.02 16.73
CA ILE A 164 -3.13 28.75 17.62
C ILE A 164 -2.84 30.14 17.04
N ALA A 165 -2.56 30.23 15.73
CA ALA A 165 -2.34 31.51 15.07
C ALA A 165 -3.56 32.43 15.19
N GLN A 166 -4.78 31.91 14.98
CA GLN A 166 -6.02 32.71 15.10
C GLN A 166 -6.25 33.25 16.52
N VAL A 167 -5.97 32.44 17.57
CA VAL A 167 -6.09 32.89 18.97
C VAL A 167 -5.08 34.00 19.26
N HIS A 168 -3.85 33.85 18.75
CA HIS A 168 -2.82 34.87 18.89
C HIS A 168 -3.15 36.16 18.14
N ASP A 169 -3.68 36.07 16.91
CA ASP A 169 -4.11 37.24 16.13
C ASP A 169 -5.23 38.01 16.84
N ALA A 170 -6.25 37.31 17.33
CA ALA A 170 -7.35 37.91 18.10
C ALA A 170 -6.85 38.54 19.41
N GLN A 171 -5.88 37.92 20.08
CA GLN A 171 -5.26 38.48 21.27
C GLN A 171 -4.42 39.72 20.97
N ASN A 172 -3.63 39.73 19.89
CA ASN A 172 -2.86 40.92 19.51
C ASN A 172 -3.77 42.10 19.16
N GLU A 173 -4.90 41.85 18.52
CA GLU A 173 -5.93 42.86 18.24
C GLU A 173 -6.49 43.43 19.55
N LEU A 174 -6.88 42.57 20.51
CA LEU A 174 -7.34 42.98 21.84
C LEU A 174 -6.24 43.65 22.70
N LEU A 175 -5.01 43.13 22.70
CA LEU A 175 -3.88 43.68 23.45
C LEU A 175 -3.47 45.07 22.94
N SER A 176 -3.64 45.33 21.65
CA SER A 176 -3.49 46.67 21.08
C SER A 176 -4.57 47.66 21.57
N GLU A 177 -5.73 47.15 22.01
CA GLU A 177 -6.84 47.93 22.57
C GLU A 177 -6.80 48.11 24.10
N ILE A 178 -6.27 47.15 24.88
CA ILE A 178 -6.45 47.14 26.36
C ILE A 178 -5.20 46.82 27.22
N GLY A 179 -4.03 46.54 26.63
CA GLY A 179 -2.74 46.61 27.34
C GLY A 179 -2.53 45.70 28.57
N MET A 180 -3.09 44.48 28.63
CA MET A 180 -2.80 43.50 29.70
C MET A 180 -2.77 42.03 29.23
N GLU A 181 -1.77 41.30 29.71
CA GLU A 181 -1.30 39.96 29.30
C GLU A 181 -1.87 38.83 30.20
N THR A 182 -2.32 37.67 29.64
CA THR A 182 -2.75 36.49 30.44
C THR A 182 -2.49 35.12 29.76
N ASP A 183 -2.40 34.08 30.61
CA ASP A 183 -1.96 32.67 30.47
C ASP A 183 -2.22 31.92 29.15
N ILE A 184 -1.24 31.95 28.25
CA ILE A 184 -1.21 31.21 26.97
C ILE A 184 -0.66 29.78 27.13
N ASP A 185 0.23 29.56 28.09
CA ASP A 185 1.03 28.33 28.19
C ASP A 185 0.19 27.10 28.53
N GLU A 186 -0.84 27.25 29.37
CA GLU A 186 -1.69 26.14 29.79
C GLU A 186 -2.61 25.66 28.65
N TYR A 187 -3.11 26.59 27.82
CA TYR A 187 -3.93 26.28 26.64
C TYR A 187 -3.10 25.60 25.55
N ILE A 188 -1.89 26.10 25.29
CA ILE A 188 -0.96 25.49 24.33
C ILE A 188 -0.59 24.07 24.77
N ALA A 189 -0.20 23.88 26.02
CA ALA A 189 0.19 22.58 26.56
C ALA A 189 -0.96 21.56 26.49
N THR A 190 -2.19 21.96 26.81
CA THR A 190 -3.35 21.06 26.73
C THR A 190 -3.68 20.69 25.28
N LYS A 191 -3.67 21.65 24.34
CA LYS A 191 -3.97 21.35 22.92
C LYS A 191 -2.92 20.48 22.26
N LEU A 192 -1.63 20.71 22.52
CA LEU A 192 -0.54 19.87 22.02
C LEU A 192 -0.60 18.45 22.60
N THR A 193 -0.88 18.33 23.90
CA THR A 193 -1.03 17.01 24.55
C THR A 193 -2.21 16.24 23.97
N GLN A 194 -3.32 16.93 23.70
CA GLN A 194 -4.51 16.31 23.11
C GLN A 194 -4.23 15.83 21.67
N ALA A 195 -3.58 16.66 20.85
CA ALA A 195 -3.15 16.28 19.51
C ALA A 195 -2.19 15.08 19.51
N SER A 196 -1.21 15.08 20.43
CA SER A 196 -0.27 13.98 20.59
C SER A 196 -0.97 12.67 20.99
N ASN A 197 -1.97 12.74 21.88
CA ASN A 197 -2.77 11.58 22.25
C ASN A 197 -3.63 11.06 21.09
N ASP A 198 -4.21 11.95 20.29
CA ASP A 198 -4.99 11.57 19.11
C ASP A 198 -4.13 10.89 18.04
N ILE A 199 -2.91 11.40 17.81
CA ILE A 199 -1.90 10.78 16.94
C ILE A 199 -1.49 9.40 17.48
N ALA A 200 -1.23 9.28 18.78
CA ALA A 200 -0.87 8.01 19.40
C ALA A 200 -1.99 6.97 19.26
N GLN A 201 -3.25 7.36 19.48
CA GLN A 201 -4.40 6.49 19.28
C GLN A 201 -4.60 6.08 17.83
N LEU A 202 -4.37 6.98 16.87
CA LEU A 202 -4.47 6.68 15.45
C LEU A 202 -3.38 5.71 14.99
N THR A 203 -2.14 5.91 15.45
CA THR A 203 -1.02 4.99 15.19
C THR A 203 -1.30 3.62 15.79
N GLN A 204 -1.75 3.54 17.05
CA GLN A 204 -2.07 2.28 17.71
C GLN A 204 -3.25 1.54 17.05
N LYS A 205 -4.29 2.27 16.58
CA LYS A 205 -5.41 1.69 15.83
C LYS A 205 -5.00 1.19 14.44
N THR A 206 -4.00 1.81 13.82
CA THR A 206 -3.43 1.36 12.53
C THR A 206 -2.56 0.11 12.72
N GLN A 207 -1.77 0.07 13.81
CA GLN A 207 -0.96 -1.10 14.20
C GLN A 207 -1.84 -2.34 14.48
N ASN A 208 -2.97 -2.15 15.19
CA ASN A 208 -3.89 -3.22 15.55
C ASN A 208 -4.86 -3.63 14.42
N LYS A 209 -4.92 -2.90 13.29
CA LYS A 209 -5.82 -3.17 12.14
C LYS A 209 -5.12 -3.80 10.92
N ILE A 210 -3.86 -4.22 11.07
CA ILE A 210 -3.29 -5.22 10.17
C ILE A 210 -4.01 -6.58 10.35
N GLU A 211 -4.77 -6.74 11.44
CA GLU A 211 -5.75 -7.80 11.63
C GLU A 211 -7.18 -7.20 11.67
N VAL A 212 -8.09 -7.75 10.85
CA VAL A 212 -9.55 -7.51 10.85
C VAL A 212 -10.07 -6.22 10.18
N MET A 213 -10.42 -6.39 8.90
CA MET A 213 -11.21 -5.50 8.05
C MET A 213 -12.67 -5.41 8.50
N SER A 214 -13.09 -4.37 9.22
CA SER A 214 -14.52 -3.93 9.27
C SER A 214 -14.79 -2.56 9.93
N GLY A 215 -13.83 -1.94 10.62
CA GLY A 215 -14.11 -0.79 11.50
C GLY A 215 -14.02 0.62 10.88
N ILE A 216 -14.16 0.82 9.57
CA ILE A 216 -14.01 2.16 8.94
C ILE A 216 -15.23 3.06 9.18
N GLU A 217 -16.43 2.49 9.17
CA GLU A 217 -17.68 3.25 9.36
C GLU A 217 -17.83 3.82 10.79
N ASN A 218 -17.36 3.07 11.79
CA ASN A 218 -17.43 3.49 13.18
C ASN A 218 -16.42 4.60 13.50
N VAL A 219 -15.25 4.57 12.85
CA VAL A 219 -14.24 5.63 12.95
C VAL A 219 -14.75 6.93 12.33
N ARG A 220 -15.44 6.85 11.18
CA ARG A 220 -16.09 8.01 10.56
C ARG A 220 -17.15 8.64 11.47
N LYS A 221 -18.01 7.84 12.10
CA LYS A 221 -19.04 8.33 13.04
C LYS A 221 -18.47 8.95 14.31
N GLN A 222 -17.39 8.38 14.86
CA GLN A 222 -16.72 8.95 16.04
C GLN A 222 -16.05 10.28 15.72
N LEU A 223 -15.45 10.40 14.52
CA LEU A 223 -14.84 11.64 14.05
C LEU A 223 -15.87 12.75 13.82
N GLN A 224 -17.02 12.42 13.22
CA GLN A 224 -18.11 13.38 13.04
C GLN A 224 -18.66 13.88 14.38
N ASN A 225 -18.86 12.99 15.35
CA ASN A 225 -19.31 13.37 16.70
C ASN A 225 -18.30 14.26 17.45
N ALA A 226 -17.00 14.07 17.23
CA ALA A 226 -15.97 14.93 17.81
C ALA A 226 -15.97 16.33 17.19
N ILE A 227 -16.16 16.42 15.87
CA ILE A 227 -16.30 17.69 15.15
C ILE A 227 -17.55 18.44 15.60
N ASP A 228 -18.68 17.75 15.78
CA ASP A 228 -19.94 18.39 16.17
C ASP A 228 -19.91 18.89 17.62
N LYS A 229 -19.20 18.21 18.53
CA LYS A 229 -18.98 18.69 19.91
C LYS A 229 -18.12 19.94 20.00
N LEU A 230 -17.24 20.17 19.02
CA LEU A 230 -16.38 21.36 18.97
C LEU A 230 -17.11 22.60 18.43
N LYS A 231 -18.24 22.43 17.74
CA LYS A 231 -19.06 23.54 17.22
C LYS A 231 -20.04 24.15 18.23
N VAL A 232 -20.30 23.49 19.36
CA VAL A 232 -21.38 23.88 20.30
C VAL A 232 -20.89 24.81 21.43
N LYS A 233 -19.61 25.19 21.47
CA LYS A 233 -19.04 26.01 22.55
C LYS A 233 -18.47 27.37 22.12
N SER A 234 -18.83 27.86 20.94
CA SER A 234 -18.67 29.28 20.55
C SER A 234 -19.86 30.09 21.03
#